data_AF-A0A1H7MKK6-F1
#
_entry.id   AF-A0A1H7MKK6-F1
#
_cell.length_a   1.000
_cell.length_b   1.000
_cell.length_c   1.000
_cell.angle_alpha   90.00
_cell.angle_beta   90.00
_cell.angle_gamma   90.00
#
_symmetry.space_group_name_H-M   'P 1'
#
loop_
_entity.id
_entity.type
_entity.pdbx_description
1 polymer ?
#
loop_
_entity_poly.entity_id
_entity_poly.type
_entity_poly.pdbx_seq_one_letter_code
_entity_poly.pdbx_strand_id
1 'polypeptide(L)'
;MSEKPTNPKDAVGIRKVPISCLPVRVLWRVGLAMMEGALKYGRHNYRAAGVRASVYFDAVVGRHLLSWWEGQDIDEESKLHHIDKAIAGLMVLRDSILQGNWEDDRPPRQDLDLSDLNAHAGMLLDMHADKKVRHFTIADTEAP
;
A
#
# COMPACT_ATOMS: atom_id res chain seq x y z
N MET A 1 -47.18 1.30 -1.89
CA MET A 1 -45.93 1.54 -1.14
C MET A 1 -45.61 3.02 -1.29
N SER A 2 -45.65 3.79 -0.21
CA SER A 2 -45.34 5.22 -0.23
C SER A 2 -43.84 5.38 -0.48
N GLU A 3 -43.45 5.96 -1.61
CA GLU A 3 -42.06 6.38 -1.84
C GLU A 3 -41.68 7.36 -0.74
N LYS A 4 -40.69 6.99 0.10
CA LYS A 4 -40.09 7.96 1.02
C LYS A 4 -39.53 9.11 0.18
N PRO A 5 -39.87 10.36 0.46
CA PRO A 5 -39.19 11.50 -0.15
C PRO A 5 -37.71 11.37 0.20
N THR A 6 -36.88 11.05 -0.79
CA THR A 6 -35.43 10.98 -0.59
C THR A 6 -34.96 12.40 -0.32
N ASN A 7 -34.15 12.63 0.70
CA ASN A 7 -33.65 13.97 1.01
C ASN A 7 -32.91 14.50 -0.23
N PRO A 8 -33.24 15.68 -0.77
CA PRO A 8 -32.55 16.24 -1.94
C PRO A 8 -31.02 16.33 -1.76
N LYS A 9 -30.55 16.43 -0.49
CA LYS A 9 -29.12 16.37 -0.13
C LYS A 9 -28.48 15.02 -0.43
N ASP A 10 -29.22 13.91 -0.38
CA ASP A 10 -28.70 12.57 -0.66
C ASP A 10 -28.37 12.43 -2.15
N ALA A 11 -29.26 12.93 -3.03
CA ALA A 11 -29.09 12.91 -4.49
C ALA A 11 -27.92 13.79 -4.97
N VAL A 12 -27.65 14.91 -4.30
CA VAL A 12 -26.49 15.78 -4.60
C VAL A 12 -25.24 15.27 -3.89
N GLY A 13 -25.38 14.72 -2.68
CA GLY A 13 -24.29 14.28 -1.82
C GLY A 13 -23.53 13.08 -2.37
N ILE A 14 -24.22 12.13 -3.01
CA ILE A 14 -23.60 10.95 -3.64
C ILE A 14 -22.61 11.30 -4.76
N ARG A 15 -22.68 12.52 -5.32
CA ARG A 15 -21.77 13.00 -6.36
C ARG A 15 -20.48 13.61 -5.81
N LYS A 16 -20.33 13.74 -4.48
CA LYS A 16 -19.13 14.25 -3.82
C LYS A 16 -18.18 13.11 -3.46
N VAL A 17 -16.89 13.42 -3.27
CA VAL A 17 -15.88 12.44 -2.84
C VAL A 17 -16.33 11.78 -1.53
N PRO A 18 -16.54 10.44 -1.51
CA PRO A 18 -17.17 9.77 -0.38
C PRO A 18 -16.12 9.33 0.65
N ILE A 19 -15.62 10.27 1.47
CA ILE A 19 -14.65 9.95 2.54
C ILE A 19 -15.15 8.85 3.49
N SER A 20 -16.47 8.73 3.66
CA SER A 20 -17.12 7.65 4.42
C SER A 20 -16.82 6.24 3.89
N CYS A 21 -16.41 6.09 2.63
CA CYS A 21 -16.01 4.80 2.06
C CYS A 21 -14.62 4.35 2.51
N LEU A 22 -13.83 5.22 3.13
CA LEU A 22 -12.50 4.89 3.61
C LEU A 22 -12.56 4.21 4.98
N PRO A 23 -11.74 3.17 5.24
CA PRO A 23 -11.64 2.57 6.55
C PRO A 23 -10.97 3.53 7.54
N VAL A 24 -11.79 4.25 8.33
CA VAL A 24 -11.34 5.34 9.21
C VAL A 24 -10.25 4.90 10.21
N ARG A 25 -10.30 3.65 10.69
CA ARG A 25 -9.25 3.12 11.59
C ARG A 25 -7.86 3.08 10.93
N VAL A 26 -7.80 2.80 9.63
CA VAL A 26 -6.55 2.79 8.87
C VAL A 26 -6.09 4.24 8.65
N LEU A 27 -7.01 5.14 8.30
CA LEU A 27 -6.71 6.58 8.17
C LEU A 27 -6.05 7.17 9.42
N TRP A 28 -6.55 6.84 10.62
CA TRP A 28 -5.94 7.32 11.87
C TRP A 28 -4.50 6.85 12.05
N ARG A 29 -4.22 5.59 11.72
CA ARG A 29 -2.88 5.00 11.83
C ARG A 29 -1.91 5.58 10.80
N VAL A 30 -2.36 5.71 9.56
CA VAL A 30 -1.60 6.41 8.52
C VAL A 30 -1.37 7.87 8.91
N GLY A 31 -2.30 8.51 9.60
CA GLY A 31 -2.12 9.84 10.20
C GLY A 31 -0.91 9.91 11.13
N LEU A 32 -0.67 8.90 11.96
CA LEU A 32 0.52 8.82 12.83
C LEU A 32 1.81 8.64 12.01
N ALA A 33 1.79 7.79 10.99
CA ALA A 33 2.94 7.61 10.09
C ALA A 33 3.27 8.90 9.32
N MET A 34 2.26 9.63 8.86
CA MET A 34 2.43 10.95 8.23
C MET A 34 2.91 12.01 9.22
N MET A 35 2.47 11.95 10.48
CA MET A 35 2.96 12.81 11.55
C MET A 35 4.45 12.58 11.83
N GLU A 36 4.90 11.32 11.90
CA GLU A 36 6.33 11.00 12.04
C GLU A 36 7.16 11.61 10.90
N GLY A 37 6.71 11.45 9.64
CA GLY A 37 7.36 12.08 8.49
C GLY A 37 7.39 13.61 8.61
N ALA A 38 6.31 14.22 9.08
CA ALA A 38 6.26 15.66 9.32
C ALA A 38 7.23 16.13 10.41
N LEU A 39 7.45 15.31 11.46
CA LEU A 39 8.42 15.60 12.52
C LEU A 39 9.87 15.44 12.04
N LYS A 40 10.14 14.46 11.17
CA LYS A 40 11.48 14.19 10.63
C LYS A 40 11.89 15.15 9.52
N TYR A 41 10.97 15.49 8.62
CA TYR A 41 11.31 16.16 7.35
C TYR A 41 10.51 17.42 7.05
N GLY A 42 9.59 17.81 7.96
CA GLY A 42 8.68 18.93 7.76
C GLY A 42 7.38 18.51 7.07
N ARG A 43 6.26 19.09 7.53
CA ARG A 43 4.92 18.74 7.02
C ARG A 43 4.75 19.18 5.56
N HIS A 44 4.28 18.27 4.71
CA HIS A 44 4.05 18.49 3.27
C HIS A 44 5.31 18.91 2.48
N ASN A 45 6.52 18.65 2.99
CA ASN A 45 7.77 18.99 2.31
C ASN A 45 7.85 18.44 0.87
N TYR A 46 7.30 17.25 0.63
CA TYR A 46 7.23 16.57 -0.66
C TYR A 46 6.49 17.38 -1.74
N ARG A 47 5.57 18.29 -1.38
CA ARG A 47 4.93 19.20 -2.35
C ARG A 47 5.85 20.30 -2.87
N ALA A 48 6.85 20.68 -2.08
CA ALA A 48 7.84 21.68 -2.48
C ALA A 48 9.10 21.03 -3.07
N ALA A 49 9.62 20.00 -2.40
CA ALA A 49 10.89 19.36 -2.75
C ALA A 49 10.76 18.25 -3.80
N GLY A 50 9.57 17.70 -4.01
CA GLY A 50 9.37 16.51 -4.84
C GLY A 50 9.83 15.22 -4.16
N VAL A 51 9.74 14.14 -4.91
CA VAL A 51 10.14 12.79 -4.49
C VAL A 51 10.79 12.05 -5.66
N ARG A 52 11.61 11.05 -5.37
CA ARG A 52 12.21 10.14 -6.36
C ARG A 52 11.57 8.76 -6.27
N ALA A 53 11.21 8.17 -7.41
CA ALA A 53 10.48 6.91 -7.46
C ALA A 53 11.24 5.76 -6.78
N SER A 54 12.53 5.59 -7.07
CA SER A 54 13.38 4.56 -6.45
C SER A 54 13.44 4.65 -4.92
N VAL A 55 13.62 5.86 -4.38
CA VAL A 55 13.70 6.08 -2.92
C VAL A 55 12.40 5.65 -2.22
N TYR A 56 11.25 5.97 -2.82
CA TYR A 56 9.95 5.57 -2.27
C TYR A 56 9.64 4.09 -2.52
N PHE A 57 10.13 3.52 -3.63
CA PHE A 57 10.08 2.08 -3.86
C PHE A 57 10.86 1.32 -2.77
N ASP A 58 12.10 1.72 -2.49
CA ASP A 58 12.93 1.09 -1.45
C ASP A 58 12.34 1.28 -0.04
N ALA A 59 11.76 2.45 0.23
CA ALA A 59 11.06 2.71 1.48
C ALA A 59 9.84 1.81 1.67
N VAL A 60 8.97 1.75 0.66
CA VAL A 60 7.70 1.02 0.74
C VAL A 60 7.95 -0.48 0.61
N VAL A 61 8.56 -0.91 -0.48
CA VAL A 61 8.78 -2.33 -0.78
C VAL A 61 9.92 -2.86 0.07
N GLY A 62 11.12 -2.31 -0.08
CA GLY A 62 12.34 -2.84 0.52
C GLY A 62 12.35 -2.86 2.05
N ARG A 63 11.83 -1.82 2.71
CA ARG A 63 11.89 -1.69 4.17
C ARG A 63 10.59 -2.00 4.91
N HIS A 64 9.43 -1.72 4.31
CA HIS A 64 8.16 -1.93 5.01
C HIS A 64 7.47 -3.22 4.58
N LEU A 65 7.24 -3.43 3.29
CA LEU A 65 6.56 -4.63 2.82
C LEU A 65 7.40 -5.89 2.98
N LEU A 66 8.72 -5.85 2.74
CA LEU A 66 9.58 -7.01 2.98
C LEU A 66 9.67 -7.37 4.47
N SER A 67 9.85 -6.40 5.37
CA SER A 67 9.84 -6.68 6.82
C SER A 67 8.52 -7.29 7.29
N TRP A 68 7.39 -6.74 6.84
CA TRP A 68 6.08 -7.32 7.12
C TRP A 68 5.93 -8.74 6.55
N TRP A 69 6.41 -8.96 5.32
CA TRP A 69 6.38 -10.27 4.69
C TRP A 69 7.18 -11.32 5.48
N GLU A 70 8.30 -10.91 6.07
CA GLU A 70 9.14 -11.73 6.96
C GLU A 70 8.61 -11.80 8.41
N GLY A 71 7.36 -11.39 8.65
CA GLY A 71 6.67 -11.54 9.94
C GLY A 71 6.93 -10.43 10.96
N GLN A 72 7.59 -9.33 10.57
CA GLN A 72 7.75 -8.15 11.43
C GLN A 72 6.58 -7.18 11.23
N ASP A 73 5.62 -7.20 12.15
CA ASP A 73 4.44 -6.33 12.06
C ASP A 73 4.75 -4.87 12.42
N ILE A 74 5.66 -4.65 13.38
CA ILE A 74 5.93 -3.34 13.98
C ILE A 74 7.34 -2.86 13.66
N ASP A 75 7.44 -1.64 13.14
CA ASP A 75 8.71 -0.93 12.95
C ASP A 75 9.31 -0.57 14.31
N GLU A 76 10.53 -1.03 14.58
CA GLU A 76 11.16 -0.87 15.89
C GLU A 76 11.41 0.60 16.27
N GLU A 77 11.67 1.47 15.30
CA GLU A 77 11.98 2.88 15.54
C GLU A 77 10.71 3.66 15.90
N SER A 78 9.69 3.60 15.04
CA SER A 78 8.47 4.40 15.19
C SER A 78 7.39 3.74 16.05
N LYS A 79 7.49 2.42 16.31
CA LYS A 79 6.45 1.59 16.94
C LYS A 79 5.12 1.60 16.17
N LEU A 80 5.16 1.92 14.87
CA LEU A 80 4.03 1.87 13.96
C LEU A 80 4.05 0.58 13.15
N HIS A 81 2.89 0.16 12.64
CA HIS A 81 2.81 -1.03 11.82
C HIS A 81 3.46 -0.79 10.45
N HIS A 82 4.21 -1.77 9.92
CA HIS A 82 4.90 -1.64 8.63
C HIS A 82 3.91 -1.32 7.49
N ILE A 83 2.73 -1.93 7.47
CA ILE A 83 1.65 -1.60 6.51
C ILE A 83 1.20 -0.12 6.60
N ASP A 84 1.04 0.45 7.80
CA ASP A 84 0.64 1.86 7.94
C ASP A 84 1.71 2.79 7.33
N LYS A 85 2.98 2.45 7.55
CA LYS A 85 4.15 3.16 7.01
C LYS A 85 4.24 3.03 5.49
N ALA A 86 4.00 1.84 4.95
CA ALA A 86 3.93 1.60 3.51
C ALA A 86 2.83 2.44 2.85
N ILE A 87 1.63 2.49 3.43
CA ILE A 87 0.53 3.34 2.93
C ILE A 87 0.92 4.82 2.96
N ALA A 88 1.52 5.30 4.06
CA ALA A 88 1.99 6.69 4.14
C ALA A 88 3.01 7.03 3.05
N GLY A 89 3.99 6.15 2.81
CA GLY A 89 4.95 6.30 1.71
C GLY A 89 4.27 6.38 0.33
N LEU A 90 3.30 5.50 0.08
CA LEU A 90 2.51 5.52 -1.16
C LEU A 90 1.66 6.78 -1.32
N MET A 91 1.08 7.31 -0.23
CA MET A 91 0.33 8.57 -0.25
C MET A 91 1.23 9.74 -0.64
N VAL A 92 2.43 9.82 -0.06
CA VAL A 92 3.40 10.87 -0.39
C VAL A 92 3.85 10.78 -1.84
N LEU A 93 4.24 9.57 -2.31
CA LEU A 93 4.60 9.35 -3.70
C LEU A 93 3.46 9.76 -4.64
N ARG A 94 2.23 9.33 -4.35
CA ARG A 94 1.07 9.65 -5.19
C ARG A 94 0.75 11.14 -5.20
N ASP A 95 0.88 11.84 -4.08
CA ASP A 95 0.67 13.30 -4.00
C ASP A 95 1.68 14.03 -4.87
N SER A 96 2.97 13.67 -4.80
CA SER A 96 3.99 14.26 -5.70
C SER A 96 3.76 13.95 -7.17
N ILE A 97 3.27 12.75 -7.51
CA ILE A 97 2.86 12.44 -8.90
C ILE A 97 1.71 13.37 -9.33
N LEU A 98 0.72 13.61 -8.47
CA LEU A 98 -0.39 14.52 -8.76
C LEU A 98 0.06 15.98 -8.89
N GLN A 99 1.09 16.39 -8.13
CA GLN A 99 1.71 17.71 -8.27
C GLN A 99 2.60 17.84 -9.51
N GLY A 100 2.97 16.73 -10.15
CA GLY A 100 3.90 16.73 -11.28
C GLY A 100 5.34 17.10 -10.89
N ASN A 101 5.71 16.98 -9.61
CA ASN A 101 7.03 17.36 -9.08
C ASN A 101 7.90 16.15 -8.70
N TRP A 102 7.49 14.94 -9.08
CA TRP A 102 8.25 13.71 -8.84
C TRP A 102 9.28 13.45 -9.95
N GLU A 103 10.38 12.79 -9.58
CA GLU A 103 11.38 12.24 -10.50
C GLU A 103 11.05 10.76 -10.77
N ASP A 104 10.69 10.45 -12.01
CA ASP A 104 10.48 9.09 -12.48
C ASP A 104 11.81 8.46 -12.91
N ASP A 105 12.55 7.92 -11.96
CA ASP A 105 13.80 7.19 -12.19
C ASP A 105 13.61 5.66 -12.20
N ARG A 106 12.40 5.19 -12.50
CA ARG A 106 12.13 3.76 -12.67
C ARG A 106 12.93 3.20 -13.86
N PRO A 107 13.25 1.89 -13.87
CA PRO A 107 13.90 1.26 -15.01
C PRO A 107 13.16 1.52 -16.33
N PRO A 108 13.86 1.51 -17.48
CA PRO A 108 13.24 1.64 -18.78
C PRO A 108 12.07 0.65 -18.94
N ARG A 109 10.93 1.15 -19.42
CA ARG A 109 9.73 0.33 -19.62
C ARG A 109 10.09 -0.89 -20.46
N GLN A 110 9.75 -2.06 -19.94
CA GLN A 110 9.82 -3.32 -20.66
C GLN A 110 8.41 -3.71 -21.08
N ASP A 111 8.27 -4.30 -22.26
CA ASP A 111 7.04 -5.00 -22.63
C ASP A 111 7.03 -6.34 -21.90
N LEU A 112 6.41 -6.36 -20.72
CA LEU A 112 6.33 -7.55 -19.88
C LEU A 112 5.08 -8.33 -20.26
N ASP A 113 5.27 -9.37 -21.08
CA ASP A 113 4.27 -10.43 -21.22
C ASP A 113 4.52 -11.51 -20.17
N LEU A 114 3.58 -11.65 -19.23
CA LEU A 114 3.62 -12.68 -18.19
C LEU A 114 2.93 -13.98 -18.62
N SER A 115 2.38 -14.05 -19.84
CA SER A 115 1.61 -15.20 -20.33
C SER A 115 2.41 -16.50 -20.25
N ASP A 116 3.65 -16.50 -20.75
CA ASP A 116 4.55 -17.65 -20.70
C ASP A 116 4.88 -18.08 -19.26
N LEU A 117 5.12 -17.11 -18.36
CA LEU A 117 5.41 -17.40 -16.96
C LEU A 117 4.18 -17.97 -16.23
N ASN A 118 2.98 -17.46 -16.53
CA ASN A 118 1.73 -17.97 -15.97
C ASN A 118 1.42 -19.38 -16.50
N ALA A 119 1.64 -19.63 -17.79
CA ALA A 119 1.49 -20.95 -18.39
C ALA A 119 2.47 -21.95 -17.76
N HIS A 120 3.71 -21.52 -17.53
CA HIS A 120 4.71 -22.33 -16.85
C HIS A 120 4.34 -22.61 -15.38
N ALA A 121 3.81 -21.62 -14.66
CA ALA A 121 3.30 -21.82 -13.31
C ALA A 121 2.14 -22.84 -13.28
N GLY A 122 1.23 -22.79 -14.26
CA GLY A 122 0.18 -23.79 -14.43
C GLY A 122 0.76 -25.21 -14.66
N MET A 123 1.73 -25.34 -15.56
CA MET A 123 2.43 -26.61 -15.80
C MET A 123 3.08 -27.17 -14.53
N LEU A 124 3.69 -26.32 -13.69
CA LEU A 124 4.29 -26.74 -12.41
C LEU A 124 3.23 -27.24 -11.41
N LEU A 125 2.07 -26.59 -11.35
CA LEU A 125 0.94 -27.04 -10.53
C LEU A 125 0.45 -28.41 -11.00
N ASP A 126 0.28 -28.60 -12.32
CA ASP A 126 -0.19 -29.86 -12.90
C ASP A 126 0.82 -31.00 -12.68
N MET A 127 2.13 -30.73 -12.84
CA MET A 127 3.20 -31.70 -12.61
C MET A 127 3.24 -32.23 -11.18
N HIS A 128 2.81 -31.42 -10.21
CA HIS A 128 2.84 -31.75 -8.79
C HIS A 128 1.44 -31.93 -8.17
N ALA A 129 0.40 -32.11 -8.99
CA ALA A 129 -0.98 -32.23 -8.53
C ALA A 129 -1.23 -33.46 -7.62
N ASP A 130 -0.38 -34.49 -7.71
CA ASP A 130 -0.42 -35.68 -6.84
C ASP A 130 0.16 -35.43 -5.44
N LYS A 131 0.91 -34.34 -5.23
CA LYS A 131 1.58 -34.05 -3.97
C LYS A 131 0.61 -33.43 -2.96
N LYS A 132 0.48 -34.07 -1.80
CA LYS A 132 -0.22 -33.51 -0.63
C LYS A 132 0.78 -32.76 0.26
N VAL A 133 1.08 -31.52 -0.11
CA VAL A 133 2.05 -30.68 0.62
C VAL A 133 1.31 -29.81 1.64
N ARG A 134 1.80 -29.77 2.88
CA ARG A 134 1.36 -28.78 3.88
C ARG A 134 2.13 -27.48 3.63
N HIS A 135 1.41 -26.37 3.46
CA HIS A 135 2.00 -25.04 3.46
C HIS A 135 2.05 -24.51 4.89
N PHE A 136 3.21 -23.99 5.28
CA PHE A 136 3.42 -23.37 6.58
C PHE A 136 3.05 -21.89 6.51
N THR A 137 2.60 -21.36 7.63
CA THR A 137 2.14 -19.99 7.81
C THR A 137 2.79 -19.40 9.06
N ILE A 138 2.57 -18.11 9.32
CA ILE A 138 3.03 -17.48 10.56
C ILE A 138 2.46 -18.16 11.82
N ALA A 139 1.37 -18.93 11.71
CA ALA A 139 0.83 -19.71 12.82
C ALA A 139 1.71 -20.93 13.21
N ASP A 140 2.70 -21.29 12.39
CA ASP A 140 3.63 -22.39 12.64
C ASP A 140 4.92 -21.92 13.33
N THR A 141 5.09 -20.62 13.59
CA THR A 141 6.24 -20.06 14.30
C THR A 141 6.19 -20.45 15.78
N GLU A 142 7.24 -21.08 16.31
CA GLU A 142 7.36 -21.35 17.75
C GLU A 142 7.40 -20.03 18.52
N ALA A 143 6.60 -19.92 19.59
CA ALA A 143 6.62 -18.75 20.46
C ALA A 143 8.01 -18.60 21.10
N PRO A 144 8.51 -17.36 21.27
CA PRO A 144 9.79 -17.12 21.94
C PRO A 144 9.79 -17.58 23.39
#